data_AF-A0A3M1CGZ1-F1
#
_entry.id   AF-A0A3M1CGZ1-F1
#
_cell.length_a   1.000
_cell.length_b   1.000
_cell.length_c   1.000
_cell.angle_alpha   90.00
_cell.angle_beta   90.00
_cell.angle_gamma   90.00
#
_symmetry.space_group_name_H-M   'P 1'
#
loop_
_entity.id
_entity.type
_entity.pdbx_description
1 polymer ?
#
loop_
_entity_poly.entity_id
_entity_poly.type
_entity_poly.pdbx_seq_one_letter_code
_entity_poly.pdbx_strand_id
1 'polypeptide(L)'
;MWDTVRTLGQVVDVDYIIPGCPPQSNRITEVVLAVIDILKNNKPLPPKGTVLGATEKTCCDECERKRDVKKIKKFVRPFEIEVDPEVCLLEQGIVCLGPATRAGCGGKCVSAGVPCRGCYGLPANVRDQGAKMVSAIASVIDSTDPEEVQRIIDTIPDPVGTFYRFSLADSMLRRAQS
;
A
#
# COMPACT_ATOMS: atom_id res chain seq x y z
N MET A 1 -23.18 1.46 19.27
CA MET A 1 -22.78 0.84 17.99
C MET A 1 -22.60 1.94 16.92
N TRP A 2 -21.79 2.95 17.24
CA TRP A 2 -21.47 4.09 16.35
C TRP A 2 -19.96 4.42 16.36
N ASP A 3 -19.20 3.80 17.27
CA ASP A 3 -17.78 4.08 17.52
C ASP A 3 -16.85 3.19 16.68
N THR A 4 -17.20 2.92 15.42
CA THR A 4 -16.36 2.13 14.51
C THR A 4 -16.54 2.57 13.07
N VAL A 5 -15.43 2.92 12.43
CA VAL A 5 -15.39 3.24 11.00
C VAL A 5 -15.68 1.96 10.19
N ARG A 6 -16.51 2.09 9.17
CA ARG A 6 -16.78 1.03 8.18
C ARG A 6 -16.44 1.53 6.79
N THR A 7 -15.97 0.63 5.93
CA THR A 7 -15.86 0.94 4.50
C THR A 7 -17.24 0.94 3.84
N LEU A 8 -17.38 1.64 2.71
CA LEU A 8 -18.67 1.71 2.01
C LEU A 8 -19.17 0.32 1.60
N GLY A 9 -18.25 -0.55 1.13
CA GLY A 9 -18.55 -1.94 0.76
C GLY A 9 -19.00 -2.84 1.91
N GLN A 10 -18.81 -2.43 3.18
CA GLN A 10 -19.34 -3.14 4.35
C GLN A 10 -20.79 -2.75 4.67
N VAL A 11 -21.32 -1.71 4.04
CA VAL A 11 -22.65 -1.15 4.32
C VAL A 11 -23.58 -1.29 3.13
N VAL A 12 -23.05 -1.10 1.92
CA VAL A 12 -23.80 -1.20 0.67
C VAL A 12 -23.00 -2.01 -0.35
N ASP A 13 -23.71 -2.57 -1.33
CA ASP A 13 -23.09 -3.26 -2.45
C ASP A 13 -22.42 -2.23 -3.38
N VAL A 14 -21.10 -2.29 -3.49
CA VAL A 14 -20.29 -1.35 -4.28
C VAL A 14 -19.77 -2.07 -5.52
N ASP A 15 -20.12 -1.56 -6.70
CA ASP A 15 -19.73 -2.19 -7.96
C ASP A 15 -18.26 -1.93 -8.32
N TYR A 16 -17.75 -0.73 -8.06
CA TYR A 16 -16.40 -0.30 -8.44
C TYR A 16 -15.78 0.62 -7.39
N ILE A 17 -14.45 0.64 -7.31
CA ILE A 17 -13.69 1.48 -6.39
C ILE A 17 -12.61 2.23 -7.17
N ILE A 18 -12.44 3.52 -6.89
CA ILE A 18 -11.30 4.33 -7.34
C ILE A 18 -10.42 4.61 -6.10
N PRO A 19 -9.23 4.01 -5.97
CA PRO A 19 -8.42 4.12 -4.76
C PRO A 19 -7.58 5.39 -4.73
N GLY A 20 -7.18 5.79 -3.52
CA GLY A 20 -6.27 6.90 -3.26
C GLY A 20 -6.78 7.86 -2.18
N CYS A 21 -5.87 8.56 -1.51
CA CYS A 21 -6.19 9.56 -0.48
C CYS A 21 -5.51 10.92 -0.79
N PRO A 22 -5.98 11.68 -1.79
CA PRO A 22 -7.06 11.33 -2.73
C PRO A 22 -6.54 10.54 -3.95
N PRO A 23 -7.44 9.99 -4.79
CA PRO A 23 -7.05 9.49 -6.11
C PRO A 23 -6.40 10.59 -6.95
N GLN A 24 -5.44 10.22 -7.81
CA GLN A 24 -4.81 11.19 -8.70
C GLN A 24 -5.79 11.71 -9.76
N SER A 25 -5.74 13.02 -10.04
CA SER A 25 -6.69 13.67 -10.96
C SER A 25 -6.70 13.05 -12.36
N ASN A 26 -5.54 12.67 -12.89
CA ASN A 26 -5.45 11.99 -14.18
C ASN A 26 -6.16 10.62 -14.16
N ARG A 27 -6.08 9.88 -13.05
CA ARG A 27 -6.80 8.60 -12.88
C ARG A 27 -8.30 8.81 -12.82
N ILE A 28 -8.77 9.88 -12.18
CA ILE A 28 -10.19 10.24 -12.18
C ILE A 28 -10.65 10.56 -13.61
N THR A 29 -9.89 11.37 -14.34
CA THR A 29 -10.19 11.71 -15.74
C THR A 29 -10.24 10.46 -16.63
N GLU A 30 -9.26 9.55 -16.50
CA GLU A 30 -9.24 8.27 -17.23
C GLU A 30 -10.51 7.46 -16.99
N VAL A 31 -10.96 7.34 -15.73
CA VAL A 31 -12.18 6.61 -15.38
C VAL A 31 -13.42 7.29 -15.95
N VAL A 32 -13.54 8.61 -15.84
CA VAL A 32 -14.68 9.37 -16.39
C VAL A 32 -14.74 9.21 -17.92
N LEU A 33 -13.62 9.33 -18.61
CA LEU A 33 -13.56 9.15 -20.06
C LEU A 33 -13.92 7.72 -20.47
N ALA A 34 -13.47 6.71 -19.72
CA ALA A 34 -13.85 5.31 -19.96
C ALA A 34 -15.36 5.11 -19.80
N VAL A 35 -15.99 5.69 -18.78
CA VAL A 35 -17.44 5.63 -18.59
C VAL A 35 -18.19 6.30 -19.75
N ILE A 36 -17.75 7.48 -20.19
CA ILE A 36 -18.36 8.19 -21.33
C ILE A 36 -18.27 7.35 -22.61
N ASP A 37 -17.11 6.76 -22.87
CA ASP A 37 -16.88 5.89 -24.04
C ASP A 37 -17.76 4.63 -24.00
N ILE A 38 -17.90 4.00 -22.83
CA ILE A 38 -18.79 2.86 -22.63
C ILE A 38 -20.24 3.21 -22.96
N LEU A 39 -20.73 4.35 -22.45
CA LEU A 39 -22.11 4.79 -22.67
C LEU A 39 -22.38 5.18 -24.12
N LYS A 40 -21.42 5.84 -24.80
CA LYS A 40 -21.58 6.27 -26.19
C LYS A 40 -21.52 5.12 -27.18
N ASN A 41 -20.66 4.14 -26.92
CA ASN A 41 -20.36 3.05 -27.85
C ASN A 41 -20.98 1.71 -27.43
N ASN A 42 -21.82 1.71 -26.40
CA ASN A 42 -22.50 0.52 -25.85
C ASN A 42 -21.52 -0.64 -25.55
N LYS A 43 -20.35 -0.32 -24.98
CA LYS A 43 -19.32 -1.30 -24.64
C LYS A 43 -19.70 -2.05 -23.36
N PRO A 44 -19.21 -3.27 -23.14
CA PRO A 44 -19.41 -3.95 -21.87
C PRO A 44 -18.74 -3.18 -20.72
N LEU A 45 -19.42 -3.13 -19.58
CA LEU A 45 -18.81 -2.64 -18.34
C LEU A 45 -17.70 -3.58 -17.87
N PRO A 46 -16.68 -3.08 -17.16
CA PRO A 46 -15.72 -3.94 -16.49
C PRO A 46 -16.42 -4.88 -15.50
N PRO A 47 -15.85 -6.07 -15.23
CA PRO A 47 -16.40 -6.98 -14.23
C PRO A 47 -16.64 -6.26 -12.89
N LYS A 48 -17.77 -6.55 -12.25
CA LYS A 48 -18.08 -6.02 -10.91
C LYS A 48 -16.93 -6.33 -9.93
N GLY A 49 -16.59 -5.37 -9.09
CA GLY A 49 -15.46 -5.43 -8.16
C GLY A 49 -14.12 -4.97 -8.76
N THR A 50 -14.10 -4.56 -10.03
CA THR A 50 -12.88 -3.99 -10.64
C THR A 50 -12.49 -2.71 -9.93
N VAL A 51 -11.21 -2.62 -9.54
CA VAL A 51 -10.60 -1.39 -9.05
C VAL A 51 -10.19 -0.54 -10.25
N LEU A 52 -10.76 0.65 -10.36
CA LEU A 52 -10.60 1.56 -11.49
C LEU A 52 -9.50 2.60 -11.21
N GLY A 53 -8.83 3.08 -12.25
CA GLY A 53 -7.79 4.13 -12.12
C GLY A 53 -6.53 3.67 -11.35
N ALA A 54 -6.31 2.36 -11.27
CA ALA A 54 -5.15 1.74 -10.64
C ALA A 54 -4.80 0.43 -11.36
N THR A 55 -3.60 -0.09 -11.13
CA THR A 55 -3.16 -1.36 -11.75
C THR A 55 -3.38 -2.52 -10.78
N GLU A 56 -3.20 -3.77 -11.23
CA GLU A 56 -3.22 -4.95 -10.35
C GLU A 56 -1.91 -5.15 -9.59
N LYS A 57 -0.87 -4.45 -10.04
CA LYS A 57 0.50 -4.53 -9.58
C LYS A 57 0.73 -3.70 -8.31
N THR A 58 1.92 -3.84 -7.73
CA THR A 58 2.30 -3.08 -6.54
C THR A 58 2.88 -1.73 -6.91
N CYS A 59 2.93 -0.78 -5.99
CA CYS A 59 3.58 0.51 -6.17
C CYS A 59 5.08 0.36 -6.51
N CYS A 60 5.70 -0.78 -6.18
CA CYS A 60 7.07 -1.09 -6.58
C CYS A 60 7.26 -1.16 -8.11
N ASP A 61 6.21 -1.47 -8.88
CA ASP A 61 6.28 -1.53 -10.34
C ASP A 61 6.36 -0.14 -11.00
N GLU A 62 5.97 0.92 -10.29
CA GLU A 62 6.07 2.32 -10.73
C GLU A 62 7.22 3.08 -10.03
N CYS A 63 8.00 2.39 -9.18
CA CYS A 63 9.05 3.00 -8.38
C CYS A 63 10.41 2.84 -9.06
N GLU A 64 11.08 3.96 -9.31
CA GLU A 64 12.35 4.06 -10.05
C GLU A 64 13.60 3.73 -9.22
N ARG A 65 13.46 3.60 -7.88
CA ARG A 65 14.57 3.27 -6.99
C ARG A 65 15.09 1.85 -7.24
N LYS A 66 16.42 1.71 -7.23
CA LYS A 66 17.16 0.45 -7.42
C LYS A 66 16.92 -0.50 -6.24
N ARG A 67 16.88 -1.79 -6.52
CA ARG A 67 16.63 -2.88 -5.56
C ARG A 67 17.67 -3.96 -5.72
N ASP A 68 18.69 -3.88 -4.90
CA ASP A 68 19.92 -4.66 -5.00
C ASP A 68 20.42 -5.14 -3.64
N VAL A 69 19.89 -4.59 -2.53
CA VAL A 69 20.34 -4.88 -1.16
C VAL A 69 19.21 -5.49 -0.34
N LYS A 70 19.13 -6.83 -0.28
CA LYS A 70 18.04 -7.54 0.42
C LYS A 70 18.32 -7.89 1.89
N LYS A 71 19.23 -7.17 2.54
CA LYS A 71 19.76 -7.57 3.85
C LYS A 71 19.59 -6.50 4.93
N ILE A 72 18.36 -6.33 5.41
CA ILE A 72 18.04 -5.34 6.45
C ILE A 72 18.36 -5.93 7.83
N LYS A 73 19.14 -5.18 8.61
CA LYS A 73 19.50 -5.52 9.99
C LYS A 73 18.84 -4.63 11.05
N LYS A 74 18.17 -3.55 10.64
CA LYS A 74 17.49 -2.61 11.52
C LYS A 74 16.53 -1.75 10.71
N PHE A 75 15.38 -1.42 11.28
CA PHE A 75 14.51 -0.38 10.76
C PHE A 75 14.81 0.97 11.42
N VAL A 76 14.77 2.03 10.62
CA VAL A 76 15.03 3.41 11.03
C VAL A 76 13.91 4.33 10.55
N ARG A 77 13.75 5.46 11.22
CA ARG A 77 12.83 6.51 10.81
C ARG A 77 13.50 7.40 9.77
N PRO A 78 12.75 7.97 8.81
CA PRO A 78 13.33 8.79 7.74
C PRO A 78 14.22 9.96 8.19
N PHE A 79 14.04 10.48 9.41
CA PHE A 79 14.84 11.59 9.94
C PHE A 79 16.12 11.14 10.67
N GLU A 80 16.32 9.84 10.88
CA GLU A 80 17.47 9.30 11.61
C GLU A 80 18.69 9.07 10.71
N ILE A 81 18.49 9.09 9.40
CA ILE A 81 19.53 8.83 8.41
C ILE A 81 19.44 9.82 7.25
N GLU A 82 20.54 9.98 6.54
CA GLU A 82 20.54 10.59 5.22
C GLU A 82 20.07 9.54 4.19
N VAL A 83 19.04 9.89 3.42
CA VAL A 83 18.39 8.97 2.48
C VAL A 83 19.12 9.00 1.15
N ASP A 84 19.64 7.85 0.73
CA ASP A 84 20.14 7.69 -0.63
C ASP A 84 18.96 7.80 -1.62
N PRO A 85 18.99 8.72 -2.60
CA PRO A 85 17.88 8.94 -3.53
C PRO A 85 17.71 7.81 -4.56
N GLU A 86 18.74 7.02 -4.84
CA GLU A 86 18.70 5.94 -5.83
C GLU A 86 18.27 4.61 -5.21
N VAL A 87 18.73 4.30 -3.99
CA VAL A 87 18.48 3.00 -3.36
C VAL A 87 17.03 2.89 -2.85
N CYS A 88 16.44 1.71 -2.90
CA CYS A 88 15.12 1.43 -2.34
C CYS A 88 15.05 1.83 -0.86
N LEU A 89 14.06 2.65 -0.49
CA LEU A 89 13.88 3.10 0.90
C LEU A 89 13.75 1.93 1.88
N LEU A 90 13.06 0.86 1.48
CA LEU A 90 12.93 -0.32 2.33
C LEU A 90 14.28 -0.98 2.58
N GLU A 91 15.12 -1.10 1.55
CA GLU A 91 16.46 -1.69 1.67
C GLU A 91 17.41 -0.83 2.53
N GLN A 92 17.15 0.47 2.64
CA GLN A 92 17.81 1.39 3.57
C GLN A 92 17.29 1.29 5.02
N GLY A 93 16.39 0.35 5.32
CA GLY A 93 15.76 0.20 6.63
C GLY A 93 14.60 1.16 6.89
N ILE A 94 14.13 1.92 5.89
CA ILE A 94 12.96 2.79 6.05
C ILE A 94 11.70 2.02 5.65
N VAL A 95 10.80 1.80 6.60
CA VAL A 95 9.53 1.10 6.35
C VAL A 95 8.72 1.83 5.26
N CYS A 96 8.62 1.19 4.09
CA CYS A 96 7.93 1.69 2.91
C CYS A 96 6.85 0.70 2.48
N LEU A 97 5.60 1.14 2.41
CA LEU A 97 4.44 0.27 2.12
C LEU A 97 4.29 -0.09 0.63
N GLY A 98 5.23 0.32 -0.23
CA GLY A 98 5.19 0.08 -1.67
C GLY A 98 4.85 -1.37 -2.06
N PRO A 99 5.48 -2.39 -1.45
CA PRO A 99 5.22 -3.81 -1.75
C PRO A 99 3.82 -4.30 -1.39
N ALA A 100 3.13 -3.60 -0.50
CA ALA A 100 1.78 -3.92 -0.02
C ALA A 100 0.73 -2.91 -0.53
N THR A 101 1.09 -2.05 -1.47
CA THR A 101 0.21 -0.99 -1.97
C THR A 101 0.01 -1.14 -3.47
N ARG A 102 -1.21 -0.94 -3.94
CA ARG A 102 -1.53 -0.94 -5.37
C ARG A 102 -0.80 0.18 -6.14
N ALA A 103 -0.34 -0.10 -7.36
CA ALA A 103 0.18 0.91 -8.27
C ALA A 103 -0.94 1.73 -8.95
N GLY A 104 -0.60 2.90 -9.46
CA GLY A 104 -1.53 3.83 -10.12
C GLY A 104 -1.29 5.29 -9.72
N CYS A 105 -0.56 5.53 -8.64
CA CYS A 105 -0.22 6.88 -8.17
C CYS A 105 1.03 7.45 -8.84
N GLY A 106 1.81 6.61 -9.55
CA GLY A 106 3.07 6.99 -10.19
C GLY A 106 4.24 7.12 -9.22
N GLY A 107 4.20 6.46 -8.06
CA GLY A 107 5.32 6.47 -7.12
C GLY A 107 5.66 7.84 -6.51
N LYS A 108 4.78 8.85 -6.59
CA LYS A 108 5.08 10.26 -6.22
C LYS A 108 5.76 10.45 -4.87
N CYS A 109 5.35 9.68 -3.85
CA CYS A 109 5.95 9.75 -2.51
C CYS A 109 7.44 9.36 -2.56
N VAL A 110 7.75 8.21 -3.17
CA VAL A 110 9.12 7.67 -3.19
C VAL A 110 10.04 8.48 -4.09
N SER A 111 9.51 9.09 -5.14
CA SER A 111 10.22 10.07 -5.98
C SER A 111 10.56 11.35 -5.20
N ALA A 112 9.73 11.74 -4.23
CA ALA A 112 9.99 12.85 -3.32
C ALA A 112 10.85 12.46 -2.09
N GLY A 113 11.42 11.26 -2.06
CA GLY A 113 12.29 10.81 -0.97
C GLY A 113 11.56 10.33 0.30
N VAL A 114 10.23 10.19 0.27
CA VAL A 114 9.45 9.72 1.43
C VAL A 114 8.86 8.33 1.18
N PRO A 115 8.75 7.47 2.21
CA PRO A 115 8.20 6.14 2.02
C PRO A 115 6.74 6.18 1.58
N CYS A 116 6.36 5.23 0.73
CA CYS A 116 4.95 4.97 0.44
C CYS A 116 4.21 4.67 1.75
N ARG A 117 3.02 5.26 1.90
CA ARG A 117 2.21 5.16 3.12
C ARG A 117 0.99 4.23 2.98
N GLY A 118 0.78 3.60 1.83
CA GLY A 118 -0.33 2.66 1.66
C GLY A 118 -1.66 3.23 1.21
N CYS A 119 -1.74 4.51 0.84
CA CYS A 119 -3.02 5.19 0.60
C CYS A 119 -3.82 4.70 -0.62
N TYR A 120 -3.18 3.98 -1.54
CA TYR A 120 -3.84 3.37 -2.70
C TYR A 120 -4.45 1.99 -2.39
N GLY A 121 -4.36 1.54 -1.14
CA GLY A 121 -4.93 0.28 -0.68
C GLY A 121 -4.20 -0.96 -1.20
N LEU A 122 -4.83 -2.11 -1.00
CA LEU A 122 -4.26 -3.42 -1.27
C LEU A 122 -4.11 -3.71 -2.79
N PRO A 123 -3.02 -4.40 -3.19
CA PRO A 123 -2.85 -4.89 -4.57
C PRO A 123 -3.83 -6.03 -4.87
N ALA A 124 -3.90 -6.48 -6.13
CA ALA A 124 -4.78 -7.57 -6.50
C ALA A 124 -4.44 -8.87 -5.74
N ASN A 125 -5.46 -9.69 -5.48
CA ASN A 125 -5.34 -11.00 -4.82
C ASN A 125 -4.74 -10.95 -3.39
N VAL A 126 -4.79 -9.80 -2.73
CA VAL A 126 -4.40 -9.63 -1.33
C VAL A 126 -5.65 -9.37 -0.49
N ARG A 127 -5.77 -10.06 0.65
CA ARG A 127 -6.91 -9.90 1.55
C ARG A 127 -6.72 -8.80 2.58
N ASP A 128 -5.48 -8.52 2.94
CA ASP A 128 -5.14 -7.59 4.01
C ASP A 128 -3.79 -6.92 3.69
N GLN A 129 -3.82 -5.60 3.58
CA GLN A 129 -2.63 -4.80 3.26
C GLN A 129 -1.56 -4.91 4.35
N GLY A 130 -1.95 -4.85 5.62
CA GLY A 130 -0.99 -4.88 6.71
C GLY A 130 -0.36 -6.27 6.86
N ALA A 131 -1.13 -7.34 6.72
CA ALA A 131 -0.60 -8.70 6.68
C ALA A 131 0.35 -8.92 5.50
N LYS A 132 0.02 -8.38 4.31
CA LYS A 132 0.94 -8.40 3.16
C LYS A 132 2.23 -7.64 3.46
N MET A 133 2.15 -6.52 4.17
CA MET A 133 3.33 -5.76 4.57
C MET A 133 4.20 -6.53 5.58
N VAL A 134 3.60 -7.20 6.57
CA VAL A 134 4.32 -8.09 7.49
C VAL A 134 5.08 -9.17 6.73
N SER A 135 4.43 -9.82 5.75
CA SER A 135 5.09 -10.79 4.88
C SER A 135 6.24 -10.18 4.07
N ALA A 136 6.08 -8.96 3.57
CA ALA A 136 7.14 -8.26 2.85
C ALA A 136 8.32 -7.93 3.77
N ILE A 137 8.09 -7.44 4.99
CA ILE A 137 9.12 -7.18 6.00
C ILE A 137 9.91 -8.45 6.33
N ALA A 138 9.21 -9.56 6.60
CA ALA A 138 9.87 -10.83 6.91
C ALA A 138 10.78 -11.32 5.78
N SER A 139 10.47 -10.99 4.52
CA SER A 139 11.26 -11.41 3.36
C SER A 139 12.57 -10.63 3.13
N VAL A 140 12.76 -9.49 3.81
CA VAL A 140 13.92 -8.60 3.63
C VAL A 140 14.81 -8.50 4.87
N ILE A 141 14.43 -9.14 5.97
CA ILE A 141 15.24 -9.23 7.18
C ILE A 141 16.39 -10.22 6.94
N ASP A 142 17.62 -9.80 7.22
CA ASP A 142 18.83 -10.62 7.04
C ASP A 142 19.10 -11.54 8.24
N SER A 143 18.09 -12.29 8.67
CA SER A 143 18.25 -13.26 9.75
C SER A 143 17.20 -14.36 9.69
N THR A 144 17.61 -15.55 10.12
CA THR A 144 16.73 -16.70 10.35
C THR A 144 16.65 -17.07 11.83
N ASP A 145 17.40 -16.37 12.70
CA ASP A 145 17.32 -16.54 14.15
C ASP A 145 16.07 -15.82 14.69
N PRO A 146 15.11 -16.54 15.30
CA PRO A 146 13.89 -15.93 15.81
C PRO A 146 14.12 -14.77 16.78
N GLU A 147 15.15 -14.84 17.63
CA GLU A 147 15.43 -13.76 18.58
C GLU A 147 15.98 -12.51 17.89
N GLU A 148 16.88 -12.67 16.93
CA GLU A 148 17.39 -11.56 16.12
C GLU A 148 16.28 -10.94 15.27
N VAL A 149 15.45 -11.76 14.63
CA VAL A 149 14.29 -11.29 13.86
C VAL A 149 13.36 -10.46 14.75
N GLN A 150 13.07 -10.93 15.97
CA GLN A 150 12.25 -10.18 16.91
C GLN A 150 12.90 -8.83 17.27
N ARG A 151 14.20 -8.82 17.60
CA ARG A 151 14.94 -7.57 17.90
C ARG A 151 14.87 -6.58 16.73
N ILE A 152 14.94 -7.05 15.48
CA ILE A 152 14.84 -6.20 14.30
C ILE A 152 13.41 -5.66 14.16
N ILE A 153 12.39 -6.50 14.32
CA ILE A 153 10.98 -6.09 14.23
C ILE A 153 10.65 -5.06 15.33
N ASP A 154 11.18 -5.24 16.54
CA ASP A 154 10.96 -4.32 17.67
C ASP A 154 11.51 -2.91 17.42
N THR A 155 12.36 -2.73 16.41
CA THR A 155 12.80 -1.39 15.98
C THR A 155 11.72 -0.61 15.20
N ILE A 156 10.62 -1.26 14.81
CA ILE A 156 9.46 -0.61 14.19
C ILE A 156 8.54 -0.09 15.32
N PRO A 157 8.44 1.24 15.57
CA PRO A 157 7.81 1.74 16.79
C PRO A 157 6.29 1.51 16.86
N ASP A 158 5.61 1.55 15.72
CA ASP A 158 4.15 1.38 15.64
C ASP A 158 3.79 0.59 14.37
N PRO A 159 3.82 -0.76 14.42
CA PRO A 159 3.47 -1.59 13.29
C PRO A 159 2.01 -1.40 12.85
N VAL A 160 1.08 -1.21 13.78
CA VAL A 160 -0.35 -1.09 13.45
C VAL A 160 -0.62 0.23 12.72
N GLY A 161 -0.21 1.36 13.28
CA GLY A 161 -0.39 2.67 12.66
C GLY A 161 0.43 2.85 11.38
N THR A 162 1.52 2.09 11.21
CA THR A 162 2.31 2.10 9.99
C THR A 162 1.69 1.23 8.89
N PHE A 163 1.32 -0.02 9.19
CA PHE A 163 0.86 -0.99 8.20
C PHE A 163 -0.62 -0.86 7.84
N TYR A 164 -1.45 -0.33 8.76
CA TYR A 164 -2.90 -0.21 8.60
C TYR A 164 -3.39 1.24 8.53
N ARG A 165 -2.50 2.19 8.24
CA ARG A 165 -2.79 3.64 8.28
C ARG A 165 -4.06 4.05 7.55
N PHE A 166 -4.36 3.42 6.42
CA PHE A 166 -5.52 3.72 5.58
C PHE A 166 -6.49 2.55 5.44
N SER A 167 -6.17 1.39 6.01
CA SER A 167 -6.85 0.13 5.72
C SER A 167 -7.35 -0.60 6.97
N LEU A 168 -7.15 -0.07 8.18
CA LEU A 168 -7.56 -0.73 9.42
C LEU A 168 -9.05 -1.12 9.43
N ALA A 169 -9.94 -0.23 8.97
CA ALA A 169 -11.39 -0.50 8.97
C ALA A 169 -11.80 -1.64 8.03
N ASP A 170 -11.03 -1.86 6.96
CA ASP A 170 -11.28 -2.93 5.97
C ASP A 170 -10.49 -4.20 6.28
N SER A 171 -9.54 -4.13 7.21
CA SER A 171 -8.61 -5.21 7.50
C SER A 171 -9.26 -6.38 8.22
N MET A 172 -8.50 -7.47 8.36
CA MET A 172 -8.90 -8.60 9.20
C MET A 172 -9.01 -8.21 10.69
N LEU A 173 -8.26 -7.20 11.13
CA LEU A 173 -8.25 -6.73 12.51
C LEU A 173 -9.47 -5.83 12.82
N ARG A 174 -9.85 -4.96 11.87
CA ARG A 174 -10.97 -3.98 11.94
C ARG A 174 -10.84 -2.90 13.02
N ARG A 175 -10.71 -3.29 14.29
CA ARG A 175 -10.62 -2.42 15.47
C ARG A 175 -9.96 -3.14 16.63
N ALA A 176 -9.46 -2.38 17.61
CA ALA A 176 -9.06 -2.95 18.89
C ALA A 176 -10.26 -3.65 19.55
N GLN A 177 -10.04 -4.86 20.05
CA GLN A 177 -11.05 -5.56 20.85
C GLN A 177 -10.77 -5.28 22.32
N SER A 178 -11.74 -4.65 22.97
CA SER A 178 -11.78 -4.40 24.43
C SER A 178 -12.53 -5.51 25.14
#